data_AF-N6TXW0-F1
#
_entry.id   AF-N6TXW0-F1
#
_cell.length_a   1.000
_cell.length_b   1.000
_cell.length_c   1.000
_cell.angle_alpha   90.00
_cell.angle_beta   90.00
_cell.angle_gamma   90.00
#
_symmetry.space_group_name_H-M   'P 1'
#
loop_
_entity.id
_entity.type
_entity.pdbx_description
1 polymer ?
#
loop_
_entity_poly.entity_id
_entity_poly.type
_entity_poly.pdbx_seq_one_letter_code
_entity_poly.pdbx_strand_id
1 'polypeptide(L)' 'MRYKDGSPLRTTKQDSRSHRVVLPAGNLFFLKVVQSRKESDAGVYWCEASNALGKVRSRNATLTVACK' A
#
# COMPACT_ATOMS: atom_id res chain seq x y z
N MET A 1 5.63 -1.68 8.37
CA MET A 1 5.60 -0.63 7.33
C MET A 1 4.99 -1.18 6.03
N ARG A 2 4.41 -0.34 5.16
CA ARG A 2 3.92 -0.76 3.83
C ARG A 2 4.64 0.03 2.75
N TYR A 3 4.86 -0.62 1.62
CA TYR A 3 5.59 -0.05 0.50
C TYR A 3 4.85 -0.30 -0.81
N LYS A 4 5.02 0.63 -1.74
CA LYS A 4 4.64 0.54 -3.14
C LYS A 4 5.84 0.91 -3.98
N ASP A 5 6.26 0.03 -4.87
CA ASP A 5 7.39 0.24 -5.80
C ASP A 5 8.68 0.67 -5.07
N GLY A 6 8.91 0.13 -3.87
CA GLY A 6 10.06 0.44 -3.02
C GLY A 6 9.91 1.71 -2.15
N SER A 7 8.89 2.53 -2.37
CA SER A 7 8.65 3.74 -1.58
C SER A 7 7.63 3.50 -0.45
N PRO A 8 7.79 4.13 0.74
CA PRO A 8 6.80 4.03 1.80
C PRO A 8 5.42 4.48 1.33
N LEU A 9 4.41 3.63 1.55
CA LEU A 9 3.06 3.91 1.11
C LEU A 9 2.38 4.90 2.06
N ARG A 10 1.90 6.01 1.51
CA ARG A 10 1.03 6.94 2.23
C ARG A 10 -0.37 6.37 2.41
N THR A 11 -0.84 6.36 3.64
CA THR A 11 -2.17 5.83 4.04
C THR A 11 -2.89 6.79 4.98
N THR A 12 -4.13 6.48 5.35
CA THR A 12 -4.90 7.26 6.33
C THR A 12 -4.23 7.47 7.68
N LYS A 13 -3.22 6.65 8.03
CA LYS A 13 -2.42 6.87 9.25
C LYS A 13 -1.54 8.13 9.20
N GLN A 14 -1.22 8.61 8.00
CA GLN A 14 -0.35 9.79 7.79
C GLN A 14 -1.11 10.95 7.17
N ASP A 15 -2.13 10.67 6.37
CA ASP A 15 -2.97 11.66 5.71
C ASP A 15 -4.43 11.20 5.75
N SER A 16 -5.24 11.86 6.58
CA SER A 16 -6.66 11.51 6.77
C SER A 16 -7.50 11.63 5.49
N ARG A 17 -7.01 12.33 4.46
CA ARG A 17 -7.68 12.45 3.16
C ARG A 17 -7.32 11.33 2.18
N SER A 18 -6.42 10.44 2.55
CA SER A 18 -6.01 9.32 1.69
C SER A 18 -7.17 8.34 1.46
N HIS A 19 -7.35 7.87 0.22
CA HIS A 19 -8.28 6.79 -0.10
C HIS A 19 -7.74 5.39 0.25
N ARG A 20 -6.51 5.31 0.76
CA ARG A 20 -5.83 4.07 1.15
C ARG A 20 -5.90 3.88 2.65
N VAL A 21 -6.71 2.93 3.10
CA VAL A 21 -7.00 2.68 4.51
C VAL A 21 -6.23 1.45 5.00
N VAL A 22 -5.71 1.52 6.22
CA VAL A 22 -5.15 0.34 6.89
C VAL A 22 -6.18 -0.19 7.88
N LEU A 23 -6.65 -1.43 7.66
CA LEU A 23 -7.59 -2.09 8.57
C LEU A 23 -6.86 -2.55 9.85
N PRO A 24 -7.59 -2.73 10.98
CA PRO A 24 -7.00 -3.18 12.25
C PRO A 24 -6.20 -4.48 12.14
N ALA A 25 -6.65 -5.41 11.30
CA ALA A 25 -5.97 -6.68 11.03
C ALA A 25 -4.65 -6.53 10.24
N GLY A 26 -4.27 -5.32 9.80
CA GLY A 26 -3.06 -5.09 9.02
C GLY A 26 -3.25 -5.27 7.51
N ASN A 27 -4.48 -5.28 7.02
CA ASN A 27 -4.75 -5.27 5.58
C ASN A 27 -4.70 -3.85 5.01
N LEU A 28 -4.27 -3.71 3.77
CA LEU A 28 -4.39 -2.48 2.99
C LEU A 28 -5.69 -2.54 2.19
N PHE A 29 -6.55 -1.52 2.34
CA PHE A 29 -7.82 -1.41 1.66
C PHE A 29 -7.88 -0.12 0.84
N PHE A 30 -8.40 -0.20 -0.39
CA PHE A 30 -8.57 0.94 -1.27
C PHE A 30 -10.06 1.27 -1.33
N LEU A 31 -10.46 2.47 -0.88
CA LEU A 31 -11.87 2.92 -0.97
C LEU A 31 -12.30 3.15 -2.42
N LYS A 32 -11.34 3.52 -3.27
CA LYS A 32 -11.45 3.60 -4.72
C LYS A 32 -10.10 3.27 -5.33
N VAL A 33 -10.08 2.72 -6.53
CA VAL A 33 -8.84 2.51 -7.28
C VAL A 33 -8.64 3.69 -8.21
N VAL A 34 -7.49 4.35 -8.11
CA VAL A 34 -7.13 5.51 -8.92
C VAL A 34 -6.11 5.10 -9.97
N GLN A 35 -6.38 5.45 -11.23
CA GLN A 35 -5.41 5.37 -12.33
C GLN A 35 -5.48 6.66 -13.14
N SER A 36 -4.47 7.51 -12.97
CA SER A 36 -4.37 8.81 -13.65
C SER A 36 -2.92 9.11 -14.02
N ARG A 37 -2.68 10.18 -14.80
CA ARG A 37 -1.31 10.62 -15.12
C ARG A 37 -0.50 11.04 -13.90
N LYS A 38 -1.14 11.58 -12.86
CA LYS A 38 -0.46 12.11 -11.65
C LYS A 38 -0.34 11.08 -10.54
N GLU A 39 -1.33 10.21 -10.40
CA GLU A 39 -1.39 9.20 -9.36
C GLU A 39 -1.96 7.90 -9.90
N SER A 40 -1.33 6.79 -9.55
CA SER A 40 -1.77 5.44 -9.88
C SER A 40 -1.60 4.51 -8.70
N ASP A 41 -2.65 3.76 -8.39
CA ASP A 41 -2.59 2.65 -7.44
C ASP A 41 -2.00 1.38 -8.07
N ALA A 42 -1.85 1.30 -9.40
CA ALA A 42 -1.13 0.18 -10.00
C ALA A 42 0.34 0.17 -9.53
N GLY A 43 0.86 -1.02 -9.21
CA GLY A 43 2.24 -1.19 -8.75
C GLY A 43 2.46 -2.46 -7.92
N VAL A 44 3.67 -2.60 -7.40
CA VAL A 44 4.09 -3.75 -6.58
C VAL A 44 4.10 -3.35 -5.11
N TYR A 45 3.32 -4.08 -4.32
CA TYR A 45 3.10 -3.86 -2.90
C TYR A 45 3.78 -4.93 -2.05
N TRP A 46 4.30 -4.52 -0.91
CA TRP A 46 4.79 -5.42 0.14
C TRP A 46 4.72 -4.75 1.50
N CYS A 47 4.74 -5.54 2.57
CA CYS A 47 4.82 -5.04 3.93
C CYS A 47 6.05 -5.59 4.66
N GLU A 48 6.54 -4.79 5.60
CA GLU A 48 7.61 -5.15 6.52
C GLU A 48 7.03 -5.22 7.94
N ALA A 49 7.15 -6.37 8.59
CA ALA A 49 6.88 -6.50 10.01
C ALA A 49 8.20 -6.35 10.77
N SER A 50 8.19 -5.57 11.85
CA SER A 50 9.37 -5.29 12.66
C SER A 50 9.05 -5.43 14.13
N ASN A 51 9.92 -6.11 14.88
CA ASN A 51 9.90 -6.17 16.34
C ASN A 51 11.31 -5.87 16.89
N ALA A 52 11.51 -6.03 18.19
CA ALA A 52 12.81 -5.76 18.82
C ALA A 52 13.94 -6.69 18.35
N LEU A 53 13.62 -7.86 17.79
CA LEU A 53 14.60 -8.86 17.36
C LEU A 53 14.97 -8.74 15.88
N GLY A 54 14.16 -8.02 15.08
CA GLY A 54 14.47 -7.84 13.67
C GLY A 54 13.28 -7.43 12.82
N LYS A 55 13.44 -7.62 11.51
CA LYS A 55 12.47 -7.24 10.48
C LYS A 55 12.30 -8.35 9.45
N VAL A 56 11.08 -8.54 8.99
CA VAL A 56 10.75 -9.51 7.94
C VAL A 56 9.86 -8.88 6.89
N ARG A 57 10.16 -9.15 5.62
CA ARG A 57 9.43 -8.66 4.46
C ARG A 57 8.47 -9.72 3.93
N SER A 58 7.26 -9.30 3.57
CA SER A 58 6.28 -10.16 2.91
C SER A 58 6.64 -10.45 1.45
N ARG A 59 5.97 -11.45 0.86
CA ARG A 59 5.93 -11.63 -0.59
C ARG A 59 5.38 -10.38 -1.28
N ASN A 60 5.82 -10.16 -2.51
CA ASN A 60 5.29 -9.08 -3.36
C ASN A 60 3.89 -9.42 -3.84
N ALA A 61 3.02 -8.42 -3.87
CA ALA A 61 1.70 -8.47 -4.48
C ALA A 61 1.61 -7.40 -5.57
N THR A 62 1.21 -7.77 -6.77
CA THR A 62 1.10 -6.83 -7.89
C THR A 62 -0.35 -6.41 -8.07
N LEU A 63 -0.62 -5.11 -8.02
CA LEU A 63 -1.92 -4.54 -8.37
C LEU A 63 -1.86 -3.99 -9.80
N THR A 64 -2.67 -4.55 -10.68
CA THR A 64 -2.88 -4.03 -12.04
C THR A 64 -4.28 -3.44 -12.14
N VAL A 65 -4.42 -2.38 -12.94
CA VAL A 65 -5.71 -1.76 -13.23
C VAL A 65 -6.00 -1.96 -14.71
N ALA A 66 -7.10 -2.64 -15.02
CA ALA A 66 -7.49 -2.89 -16.40
C ALA A 66 -8.08 -1.62 -17.03
N CYS A 67 -7.61 -1.27 -18.22
CA CYS A 67 -8.27 -0.29 -19.08
C CYS A 67 -9.49 -0.97 -19.72
N LYS A 68 -10.61 -0.25 -19.81
CA LYS A 68 -11.81 -0.72 -20.50
C LYS A 68 -11.73 -0.43 -21.99
#